data_AF-A0AAW4CJC8-F1
#
_entry.id   AF-A0AAW4CJC8-F1
#
_cell.length_a   1.000
_cell.length_b   1.000
_cell.length_c   1.000
_cell.angle_alpha   90.00
_cell.angle_beta   90.00
_cell.angle_gamma   90.00
#
_symmetry.space_group_name_H-M   'P 1'
#
loop_
_entity.id
_entity.type
_entity.pdbx_description
1 polymer ?
#
loop_
_entity_poly.entity_id
_entity_poly.type
_entity_poly.pdbx_seq_one_letter_code
_entity_poly.pdbx_strand_id
1 'polypeptide(L)'
;MATGYAYLEPQRRRASRKVTAGSSHTKTTYKTEKTQETLVNELTDDGTGGLGDFGTVNYGTGALNVRLVELDLTTEGYKSDHEDAESFESYLEPSTGGDSAQKGGEYGDTSVGEELLAASTLTVTYATDFASTVTTEYSFKPPTITIDLCPYTSDYVVPNSVQFTWMGHTYADYDGDLIRDRTTPGTGFFAGRVNYAGGIAEITDYVVDPLYDAEDLTITSLWTVRQKWTTASIFMRTQIAPLKPAGFVMNLSDTEGNAITASAGIDGVIAGTHLRGKVDFETGVVELQFGDYVLDTSLTVEQKLEWWYDADDVGAVEALKIWRPWPVDPTTLRYNSVAYFYLPLDADVLGLDPVRLPQDGRVPIFRPGGFAVVGHTAVTSPATVSNGQTIDLARTRLSRVRVIGDDGDTINTGYTANLEAGTVTIVDTTGWSQPITIEHRIEDLAQVSDVQITGQIGLTRQLTHDFPVPGSYVSGALIAGDLRSRMSLMFDQGSWDGTTWSDVVDGSPATGTYNNTLAPVEVNNLGAVTERWAFRFTSTTAFQIIGEHVGVIGTGTINADCSPNNPATGTPYFTILETGWGSGWSVGNIVRMNTVGAQFPVWVARTVQQGPEAGLDYSFSLITRGGVDRP
;
A
#
# COMPACT_ATOMS: atom_id res chain seq x y z
N MET A 1 -15.56 47.84 -45.02
CA MET A 1 -15.16 48.93 -44.11
C MET A 1 -16.35 49.87 -43.94
N ALA A 2 -16.67 50.17 -42.68
CA ALA A 2 -17.44 51.30 -42.13
C ALA A 2 -18.45 52.02 -43.04
N THR A 3 -19.71 52.08 -42.61
CA THR A 3 -20.72 52.90 -43.30
C THR A 3 -21.41 53.79 -42.27
N GLY A 4 -21.07 55.08 -42.33
CA GLY A 4 -21.52 56.11 -41.40
C GLY A 4 -22.96 56.53 -41.60
N TYR A 5 -23.58 56.96 -40.50
CA TYR A 5 -24.94 57.47 -40.44
C TYR A 5 -25.07 58.89 -41.01
N ALA A 6 -26.18 59.18 -41.67
CA ALA A 6 -26.69 60.53 -41.87
C ALA A 6 -28.24 60.54 -41.86
N TYR A 7 -28.80 61.39 -41.01
CA TYR A 7 -30.23 61.69 -40.88
C TYR A 7 -30.76 62.43 -42.12
N LEU A 8 -31.98 62.09 -42.58
CA LEU A 8 -32.73 62.90 -43.54
C LEU A 8 -34.21 62.99 -43.13
N GLU A 9 -34.69 64.23 -43.00
CA GLU A 9 -36.08 64.60 -42.70
C GLU A 9 -37.06 64.20 -43.81
N PRO A 10 -38.35 63.98 -43.48
CA PRO A 10 -39.35 63.52 -44.44
C PRO A 10 -39.94 64.68 -45.25
N GLN A 11 -39.56 64.79 -46.53
CA GLN A 11 -40.30 65.60 -47.50
C GLN A 11 -41.51 64.80 -48.00
N ARG A 12 -42.67 64.99 -47.36
CA ARG A 12 -43.97 64.49 -47.84
C ARG A 12 -44.33 65.16 -49.18
N ARG A 13 -44.08 64.49 -50.30
CA ARG A 13 -44.79 64.77 -51.56
C ARG A 13 -46.00 63.84 -51.67
N ARG A 14 -47.19 64.38 -51.39
CA ARG A 14 -48.46 63.77 -51.83
C ARG A 14 -48.54 63.89 -53.36
N ALA A 15 -48.29 62.78 -54.06
CA ALA A 15 -48.74 62.62 -55.44
C ALA A 15 -50.05 61.82 -55.41
N SER A 16 -51.16 62.46 -55.77
CA SER A 16 -52.42 61.76 -56.01
C SER A 16 -52.35 61.12 -57.40
N ARG A 17 -52.16 59.81 -57.47
CA ARG A 17 -52.25 59.06 -58.73
C ARG A 17 -53.69 58.58 -58.89
N LYS A 18 -54.40 59.16 -59.86
CA LYS A 18 -55.72 58.71 -60.30
C LYS A 18 -55.53 57.34 -60.97
N VAL A 19 -56.10 56.28 -60.40
CA VAL A 19 -56.09 54.94 -61.02
C VAL A 19 -57.13 54.96 -62.13
N THR A 20 -56.67 54.97 -63.37
CA THR A 20 -57.51 54.73 -64.54
C THR A 20 -57.30 53.27 -64.93
N ALA A 21 -58.35 52.47 -64.93
CA ALA A 21 -58.33 51.06 -65.34
C ALA A 21 -58.16 50.97 -66.87
N GLY A 22 -56.92 51.05 -67.34
CA GLY A 22 -56.60 50.92 -68.75
C GLY A 22 -55.12 50.63 -68.95
N SER A 23 -54.81 49.69 -69.83
CA SER A 23 -53.45 49.36 -70.22
C SER A 23 -52.84 50.48 -71.08
N SER A 24 -51.55 50.78 -70.88
CA SER A 24 -50.80 51.75 -71.68
C SER A 24 -49.50 51.15 -72.22
N HIS A 25 -49.11 51.52 -73.44
CA HIS A 25 -47.79 51.21 -74.03
C HIS A 25 -47.05 52.50 -74.38
N THR A 26 -45.79 52.60 -73.97
CA THR A 26 -44.88 53.68 -74.40
C THR A 26 -43.60 53.07 -74.96
N LYS A 27 -43.18 53.50 -76.14
CA LYS A 27 -41.93 53.10 -76.82
C LYS A 27 -40.99 54.30 -76.91
N THR A 28 -39.76 54.15 -76.42
CA THR A 28 -38.70 55.17 -76.53
C THR A 28 -37.47 54.58 -77.20
N THR A 29 -36.94 55.25 -78.22
CA THR A 29 -35.77 54.81 -79.00
C THR A 29 -34.56 55.69 -78.69
N TYR A 30 -33.40 55.07 -78.47
CA TYR A 30 -32.12 55.73 -78.23
C TYR A 30 -31.09 55.29 -79.26
N LYS A 31 -30.52 56.24 -80.01
CA LYS A 31 -29.37 55.96 -80.87
C LYS A 31 -28.12 55.77 -80.00
N THR A 32 -27.61 54.55 -79.94
CA THR A 32 -26.52 54.19 -79.02
C THR A 32 -25.17 54.22 -79.73
N GLU A 33 -25.16 53.85 -81.02
CA GLU A 33 -23.99 53.98 -81.90
C GLU A 33 -24.41 54.40 -83.32
N LYS A 34 -23.44 54.62 -84.22
CA LYS A 34 -23.69 55.02 -85.61
C LYS A 34 -24.54 53.99 -86.39
N THR A 35 -24.55 52.73 -85.95
CA THR A 35 -25.26 51.59 -86.57
C THR A 35 -26.16 50.83 -85.59
N GLN A 36 -26.44 51.37 -84.39
CA GLN A 36 -27.22 50.65 -83.36
C GLN A 36 -28.19 51.57 -82.62
N GLU A 37 -29.44 51.12 -82.48
CA GLU A 37 -30.49 51.75 -81.69
C GLU A 37 -30.95 50.81 -80.56
N THR A 38 -31.23 51.38 -79.39
CA THR A 38 -31.75 50.69 -78.21
C THR A 38 -33.21 51.10 -78.01
N LEU A 39 -34.10 50.12 -77.84
CA LEU A 39 -35.53 50.34 -77.63
C LEU A 39 -35.95 50.04 -76.20
N VAL A 40 -36.74 50.92 -75.60
CA VAL A 40 -37.35 50.74 -74.27
C VAL A 40 -38.86 50.73 -74.41
N ASN A 41 -39.48 49.62 -73.99
CA ASN A 41 -40.92 49.44 -73.97
C ASN A 41 -41.41 49.47 -72.51
N GLU A 42 -42.40 50.32 -72.21
CA GLU A 42 -43.09 50.34 -70.93
C GLU A 42 -44.56 49.96 -71.12
N LEU A 43 -45.01 48.93 -70.41
CA LEU A 43 -46.37 48.37 -70.48
C LEU A 43 -47.04 48.46 -69.11
N THR A 44 -48.31 48.87 -69.08
CA THR A 44 -49.16 48.81 -67.88
C THR A 44 -50.37 47.92 -68.14
N ASP A 45 -50.79 47.21 -67.09
CA ASP A 45 -51.93 46.28 -67.13
C ASP A 45 -53.25 46.99 -66.79
N ASP A 46 -54.36 46.46 -67.30
CA ASP A 46 -55.70 47.01 -67.14
C ASP A 46 -56.41 46.58 -65.83
N GLY A 47 -55.77 45.76 -65.00
CA GLY A 47 -56.34 45.22 -63.76
C GLY A 47 -57.21 43.97 -63.94
N THR A 48 -57.36 43.49 -65.17
CA THR A 48 -58.06 42.24 -65.53
C THR A 48 -57.17 41.25 -66.28
N GLY A 49 -55.88 41.57 -66.43
CA GLY A 49 -54.88 40.71 -67.04
C GLY A 49 -54.54 41.08 -68.49
N GLY A 50 -55.00 42.22 -69.00
CA GLY A 50 -54.66 42.72 -70.34
C GLY A 50 -53.52 43.75 -70.31
N LEU A 51 -52.50 43.58 -71.17
CA LEU A 51 -51.42 44.55 -71.40
C LEU A 51 -51.57 45.25 -72.78
N GLY A 52 -52.81 45.49 -73.21
CA GLY A 52 -53.13 45.93 -74.57
C GLY A 52 -52.85 44.84 -75.62
N ASP A 53 -52.51 45.25 -76.85
CA ASP A 53 -52.21 44.33 -77.96
C ASP A 53 -50.86 43.58 -77.82
N PHE A 54 -50.07 43.93 -76.79
CA PHE A 54 -48.70 43.47 -76.61
C PHE A 54 -48.56 42.31 -75.61
N GLY A 55 -49.62 41.90 -74.90
CA GLY A 55 -49.51 40.78 -73.98
C GLY A 55 -50.67 40.58 -73.01
N THR A 56 -50.53 39.57 -72.16
CA THR A 56 -51.51 39.20 -71.12
C THR A 56 -50.82 38.76 -69.83
N VAL A 57 -51.48 38.99 -68.68
CA VAL A 57 -51.09 38.52 -67.35
C VAL A 57 -52.17 37.56 -66.82
N ASN A 58 -51.76 36.38 -66.36
CA ASN A 58 -52.64 35.47 -65.63
C ASN A 58 -52.35 35.54 -64.13
N TYR A 59 -53.20 36.19 -63.34
CA TYR A 59 -52.99 36.31 -61.90
C TYR A 59 -53.17 35.00 -61.12
N GLY A 60 -53.88 34.02 -61.66
CA GLY A 60 -54.10 32.73 -61.00
C GLY A 60 -52.86 31.82 -61.05
N THR A 61 -52.07 31.93 -62.12
CA THR A 61 -50.82 31.17 -62.29
C THR A 61 -49.56 32.00 -62.12
N GLY A 62 -49.68 33.33 -62.12
CA GLY A 62 -48.55 34.27 -62.11
C GLY A 62 -47.80 34.38 -63.46
N ALA A 63 -48.33 33.79 -64.53
CA ALA A 63 -47.66 33.78 -65.84
C ALA A 63 -47.87 35.10 -66.61
N LEU A 64 -46.79 35.64 -67.17
CA LEU A 64 -46.74 36.85 -67.99
C LEU A 64 -46.31 36.50 -69.43
N ASN A 65 -47.07 36.95 -70.43
CA ASN A 65 -46.72 36.78 -71.86
C ASN A 65 -46.72 38.13 -72.57
N VAL A 66 -45.61 38.51 -73.19
CA VAL A 66 -45.41 39.83 -73.82
C VAL A 66 -44.62 39.72 -75.13
N ARG A 67 -45.03 40.48 -76.15
CA ARG A 67 -44.34 40.64 -77.44
C ARG A 67 -43.62 41.99 -77.50
N LEU A 68 -42.31 42.00 -77.75
CA LEU A 68 -41.46 43.20 -77.68
C LEU A 68 -40.66 43.52 -78.96
N VAL A 69 -40.81 42.72 -80.03
CA VAL A 69 -40.02 42.82 -81.28
C VAL A 69 -40.95 42.95 -82.49
N GLU A 70 -40.67 43.93 -83.35
CA GLU A 70 -41.38 44.23 -84.61
C GLU A 70 -40.40 44.71 -85.70
N LEU A 71 -40.31 43.98 -86.82
CA LEU A 71 -39.32 44.15 -87.89
C LEU A 71 -39.63 45.32 -88.87
N ASP A 72 -40.04 46.49 -88.39
CA ASP A 72 -40.57 47.58 -89.23
C ASP A 72 -39.76 48.90 -89.23
N LEU A 73 -38.51 48.88 -88.75
CA LEU A 73 -37.65 50.07 -88.63
C LEU A 73 -36.91 50.48 -89.94
N THR A 74 -36.88 51.79 -90.22
CA THR A 74 -36.09 52.43 -91.30
C THR A 74 -35.16 53.53 -90.74
N THR A 75 -34.04 53.81 -91.41
CA THR A 75 -33.10 54.89 -91.01
C THR A 75 -32.75 55.83 -92.18
N GLU A 76 -32.66 57.14 -91.91
CA GLU A 76 -32.25 58.20 -92.86
C GLU A 76 -30.75 58.60 -92.71
N GLY A 77 -30.09 58.96 -93.82
CA GLY A 77 -28.69 59.45 -93.80
C GLY A 77 -28.36 60.52 -94.85
N TYR A 78 -27.53 61.50 -94.46
CA TYR A 78 -27.02 62.62 -95.29
C TYR A 78 -25.62 62.32 -95.85
N LYS A 79 -25.40 62.53 -97.16
CA LYS A 79 -24.08 62.40 -97.82
C LYS A 79 -23.62 63.81 -98.27
N SER A 80 -22.41 64.19 -97.90
CA SER A 80 -21.85 65.55 -97.83
C SER A 80 -21.89 66.41 -99.11
N ASP A 81 -21.55 67.70 -98.96
CA ASP A 81 -21.23 68.67 -100.01
C ASP A 81 -19.85 68.40 -100.66
N HIS A 82 -19.70 68.76 -101.95
CA HIS A 82 -18.41 68.78 -102.65
C HIS A 82 -18.33 69.93 -103.67
N GLU A 83 -17.11 70.38 -103.98
CA GLU A 83 -16.79 71.39 -105.01
C GLU A 83 -16.13 70.69 -106.21
N ASP A 84 -16.40 71.17 -107.43
CA ASP A 84 -15.90 70.55 -108.67
C ASP A 84 -14.40 70.88 -108.87
N ALA A 85 -13.59 69.84 -109.06
CA ALA A 85 -12.13 69.93 -109.17
C ALA A 85 -11.66 70.70 -110.41
N GLU A 86 -12.47 70.75 -111.49
CA GLU A 86 -12.13 71.50 -112.70
C GLU A 86 -12.20 73.03 -112.47
N SER A 87 -13.11 73.47 -111.58
CA SER A 87 -13.21 74.88 -111.14
C SER A 87 -12.13 75.30 -110.14
N PHE A 88 -11.48 74.35 -109.44
CA PHE A 88 -10.36 74.65 -108.55
C PHE A 88 -9.05 74.94 -109.31
N GLU A 89 -8.85 74.28 -110.47
CA GLU A 89 -7.59 74.35 -111.25
C GLU A 89 -7.57 75.46 -112.33
N SER A 90 -8.68 76.18 -112.57
CA SER A 90 -8.78 77.16 -113.67
C SER A 90 -8.42 78.62 -113.32
N TYR A 91 -7.88 78.91 -112.12
CA TYR A 91 -7.55 80.27 -111.70
C TYR A 91 -6.14 80.70 -112.11
N LEU A 92 -5.95 81.06 -113.39
CA LEU A 92 -4.74 81.77 -113.86
C LEU A 92 -4.97 83.11 -114.56
N GLU A 93 -6.20 83.62 -114.72
CA GLU A 93 -6.41 85.01 -115.17
C GLU A 93 -7.61 85.70 -114.50
N PRO A 94 -7.56 87.03 -114.31
CA PRO A 94 -8.58 87.74 -113.55
C PRO A 94 -9.79 88.01 -114.44
N SER A 95 -10.92 87.39 -114.13
CA SER A 95 -12.21 87.82 -114.69
C SER A 95 -13.30 87.85 -113.62
N THR A 96 -14.22 88.79 -113.82
CA THR A 96 -15.19 89.26 -112.84
C THR A 96 -16.47 88.40 -112.86
N GLY A 97 -16.69 87.62 -111.79
CA GLY A 97 -18.01 87.35 -111.20
C GLY A 97 -18.69 86.00 -111.49
N GLY A 98 -19.24 85.36 -110.43
CA GLY A 98 -20.41 84.47 -110.52
C GLY A 98 -20.48 83.30 -109.51
N ASP A 99 -21.12 83.52 -108.35
CA ASP A 99 -21.48 82.52 -107.31
C ASP A 99 -22.32 81.33 -107.82
N SER A 100 -21.70 80.22 -108.23
CA SER A 100 -22.47 79.00 -108.57
C SER A 100 -21.74 77.65 -108.42
N ALA A 101 -20.64 77.58 -107.67
CA ALA A 101 -19.82 76.36 -107.56
C ALA A 101 -20.13 75.42 -106.35
N GLN A 102 -21.14 75.69 -105.52
CA GLN A 102 -21.51 74.82 -104.40
C GLN A 102 -22.89 74.14 -104.64
N LYS A 103 -22.93 72.80 -104.66
CA LYS A 103 -24.17 71.99 -104.64
C LYS A 103 -24.15 71.00 -103.47
N GLY A 104 -25.21 71.01 -102.66
CA GLY A 104 -25.35 70.16 -101.45
C GLY A 104 -26.46 69.10 -101.55
N GLY A 105 -26.10 67.86 -101.20
CA GLY A 105 -26.81 66.76 -100.51
C GLY A 105 -28.23 66.30 -100.93
N GLU A 106 -28.35 65.01 -101.31
CA GLU A 106 -29.62 64.26 -101.48
C GLU A 106 -29.80 63.23 -100.33
N TYR A 107 -31.02 63.08 -99.80
CA TYR A 107 -31.39 62.17 -98.69
C TYR A 107 -32.03 60.86 -99.21
N GLY A 108 -31.80 59.73 -98.54
CA GLY A 108 -32.49 58.46 -98.82
C GLY A 108 -32.58 57.52 -97.61
N ASP A 109 -33.72 56.84 -97.49
CA ASP A 109 -34.05 55.84 -96.43
C ASP A 109 -33.52 54.43 -96.76
N THR A 110 -33.10 53.68 -95.74
CA THR A 110 -32.82 52.23 -95.85
C THR A 110 -33.53 51.46 -94.73
N SER A 111 -34.19 50.34 -95.05
CA SER A 111 -34.84 49.44 -94.08
C SER A 111 -33.81 48.63 -93.28
N VAL A 112 -33.99 48.54 -91.96
CA VAL A 112 -33.11 47.78 -91.06
C VAL A 112 -33.50 46.29 -91.07
N GLY A 113 -32.55 45.41 -91.36
CA GLY A 113 -32.82 44.00 -91.64
C GLY A 113 -32.93 43.05 -90.44
N GLU A 114 -32.53 43.46 -89.22
CA GLU A 114 -32.56 42.57 -88.05
C GLU A 114 -32.81 43.37 -86.74
N GLU A 115 -33.87 43.00 -86.00
CA GLU A 115 -34.08 43.39 -84.59
C GLU A 115 -33.83 42.16 -83.71
N LEU A 116 -32.80 42.20 -82.86
CA LEU A 116 -32.32 41.07 -82.07
C LEU A 116 -32.52 41.37 -80.57
N LEU A 117 -33.26 40.49 -79.88
CA LEU A 117 -33.53 40.60 -78.44
C LEU A 117 -32.32 40.07 -77.63
N ALA A 118 -31.16 40.74 -77.74
CA ALA A 118 -29.94 40.36 -77.04
C ALA A 118 -29.71 41.26 -75.80
N ALA A 119 -29.44 40.64 -74.65
CA ALA A 119 -29.12 41.31 -73.37
C ALA A 119 -30.20 42.25 -72.79
N SER A 120 -31.48 41.87 -72.89
CA SER A 120 -32.60 42.65 -72.34
C SER A 120 -32.75 42.49 -70.83
N THR A 121 -32.92 43.60 -70.11
CA THR A 121 -33.28 43.59 -68.68
C THR A 121 -34.78 43.79 -68.55
N LEU A 122 -35.50 42.83 -67.96
CA LEU A 122 -36.94 42.94 -67.67
C LEU A 122 -37.13 43.30 -66.20
N THR A 123 -37.73 44.46 -65.93
CA THR A 123 -38.08 44.92 -64.57
C THR A 123 -39.59 44.91 -64.40
N VAL A 124 -40.09 44.09 -63.46
CA VAL A 124 -41.52 44.00 -63.12
C VAL A 124 -41.75 44.61 -61.73
N THR A 125 -42.71 45.52 -61.60
CA THR A 125 -43.11 46.12 -60.32
C THR A 125 -44.57 45.80 -60.04
N TYR A 126 -44.89 45.24 -58.87
CA TYR A 126 -46.26 44.91 -58.43
C TYR A 126 -46.49 45.35 -56.97
N ALA A 127 -47.74 45.53 -56.55
CA ALA A 127 -48.13 45.91 -55.18
C ALA A 127 -48.70 44.71 -54.40
N THR A 128 -48.48 44.65 -53.08
CA THR A 128 -48.69 43.45 -52.24
C THR A 128 -49.63 43.63 -51.04
N ASP A 129 -50.80 44.28 -51.16
CA ASP A 129 -51.71 44.32 -49.99
C ASP A 129 -53.21 44.26 -50.33
N PHE A 130 -53.96 43.53 -49.49
CA PHE A 130 -55.43 43.38 -49.53
C PHE A 130 -56.03 43.40 -48.11
N ALA A 131 -57.24 43.96 -47.99
CA ALA A 131 -57.96 44.19 -46.74
C ALA A 131 -58.81 42.97 -46.30
N SER A 132 -58.36 42.27 -45.25
CA SER A 132 -59.10 41.56 -44.16
C SER A 132 -58.44 40.24 -43.73
N THR A 133 -58.43 39.96 -42.42
CA THR A 133 -57.69 38.87 -41.77
C THR A 133 -58.35 37.50 -42.01
N VAL A 134 -57.63 36.57 -42.63
CA VAL A 134 -57.98 35.14 -42.72
C VAL A 134 -57.14 34.38 -41.70
N THR A 135 -57.78 33.67 -40.77
CA THR A 135 -57.09 32.79 -39.83
C THR A 135 -56.72 31.49 -40.54
N THR A 136 -55.42 31.23 -40.67
CA THR A 136 -54.88 29.99 -41.25
C THR A 136 -54.04 29.30 -40.18
N GLU A 137 -54.33 28.04 -39.89
CA GLU A 137 -53.49 27.20 -39.02
C GLU A 137 -52.30 26.64 -39.81
N TYR A 138 -51.10 26.76 -39.25
CA TYR A 138 -49.89 26.12 -39.75
C TYR A 138 -49.37 25.17 -38.67
N SER A 139 -49.02 23.94 -39.03
CA SER A 139 -48.30 23.04 -38.12
C SER A 139 -46.79 23.20 -38.32
N PHE A 140 -46.09 23.66 -37.28
CA PHE A 140 -44.64 23.71 -37.23
C PHE A 140 -44.14 22.58 -36.34
N LYS A 141 -43.23 21.73 -36.85
CA LYS A 141 -42.52 20.75 -36.02
C LYS A 141 -41.22 21.41 -35.54
N PRO A 142 -41.06 21.68 -34.23
CA PRO A 142 -39.84 22.28 -33.74
C PRO A 142 -38.63 21.33 -33.85
N PRO A 143 -37.41 21.88 -33.95
CA PRO A 143 -36.18 21.08 -33.85
C PRO A 143 -35.99 20.55 -32.44
N THR A 144 -35.20 19.48 -32.30
CA THR A 144 -34.78 18.95 -30.99
C THR A 144 -34.00 20.01 -30.22
N ILE A 145 -34.31 20.16 -28.93
CA ILE A 145 -33.61 21.04 -28.01
C ILE A 145 -32.80 20.20 -27.03
N THR A 146 -31.55 20.58 -26.79
CA THR A 146 -30.71 19.96 -25.78
C THR A 146 -30.58 20.90 -24.60
N ILE A 147 -30.97 20.42 -23.42
CA ILE A 147 -30.78 21.13 -22.15
C ILE A 147 -29.69 20.42 -21.38
N ASP A 148 -28.61 21.14 -21.07
CA ASP A 148 -27.60 20.68 -20.13
C ASP A 148 -28.13 20.85 -18.70
N LEU A 149 -28.39 19.74 -18.01
CA LEU A 149 -28.90 19.73 -16.64
C LEU A 149 -27.76 19.91 -15.61
N CYS A 150 -26.51 19.72 -16.02
CA CYS A 150 -25.33 19.70 -15.15
C CYS A 150 -24.20 20.64 -15.66
N PRO A 151 -24.46 21.91 -16.02
CA PRO A 151 -23.48 22.76 -16.73
C PRO A 151 -22.20 23.08 -15.94
N TYR A 152 -22.20 22.85 -14.62
CA TYR A 152 -21.06 23.11 -13.73
C TYR A 152 -20.41 21.83 -13.19
N THR A 153 -20.90 20.64 -13.57
CA THR A 153 -20.43 19.37 -13.01
C THR A 153 -20.40 18.27 -14.08
N SER A 154 -19.35 17.46 -14.11
CA SER A 154 -19.29 16.27 -14.97
C SER A 154 -19.87 15.01 -14.30
N ASP A 155 -20.79 15.18 -13.35
CA ASP A 155 -21.37 14.08 -12.58
C ASP A 155 -22.42 13.32 -13.40
N TYR A 156 -22.59 12.03 -13.11
CA TYR A 156 -23.64 11.24 -13.75
C TYR A 156 -24.99 11.51 -13.09
N VAL A 157 -26.03 11.59 -13.90
CA VAL A 157 -27.41 11.71 -13.41
C VAL A 157 -27.90 10.33 -13.00
N VAL A 158 -28.47 10.23 -11.79
CA VAL A 158 -29.09 8.98 -11.32
C VAL A 158 -30.39 8.75 -12.11
N PRO A 159 -30.57 7.57 -12.73
CA PRO A 159 -31.80 7.26 -13.48
C PRO A 159 -33.06 7.44 -12.63
N ASN A 160 -34.16 7.88 -13.25
CA ASN A 160 -35.45 8.14 -12.62
C ASN A 160 -35.45 9.26 -11.56
N SER A 161 -34.42 10.13 -11.54
CA SER A 161 -34.32 11.23 -10.56
C SER A 161 -34.64 12.62 -11.13
N VAL A 162 -34.73 12.74 -12.45
CA VAL A 162 -34.84 14.03 -13.15
C VAL A 162 -36.29 14.49 -13.21
N GLN A 163 -36.54 15.70 -12.72
CA GLN A 163 -37.76 16.45 -12.95
C GLN A 163 -37.44 17.94 -13.08
N PHE A 164 -37.92 18.58 -14.13
CA PHE A 164 -37.77 20.02 -14.32
C PHE A 164 -39.02 20.63 -14.94
N THR A 165 -39.19 21.93 -14.76
CA THR A 165 -40.25 22.72 -15.38
C THR A 165 -39.62 23.66 -16.40
N TRP A 166 -40.16 23.66 -17.61
CA TRP A 166 -39.69 24.49 -18.72
C TRP A 166 -40.88 24.86 -19.59
N MET A 167 -40.99 26.14 -19.99
CA MET A 167 -42.13 26.65 -20.78
C MET A 167 -43.51 26.36 -20.14
N GLY A 168 -43.61 26.43 -18.82
CA GLY A 168 -44.86 26.17 -18.08
C GLY A 168 -45.24 24.68 -17.95
N HIS A 169 -44.44 23.77 -18.52
CA HIS A 169 -44.71 22.33 -18.51
C HIS A 169 -43.72 21.57 -17.63
N THR A 170 -44.19 20.51 -16.97
CA THR A 170 -43.33 19.67 -16.11
C THR A 170 -42.87 18.44 -16.87
N TYR A 171 -41.56 18.23 -16.94
CA TYR A 171 -40.90 17.09 -17.56
C TYR A 171 -40.33 16.19 -16.47
N ALA A 172 -40.58 14.89 -16.54
CA ALA A 172 -40.09 13.90 -15.58
C ALA A 172 -39.51 12.69 -16.31
N ASP A 173 -38.37 12.20 -15.82
CA ASP A 173 -37.68 11.03 -16.34
C ASP A 173 -38.32 9.73 -15.87
N TYR A 174 -38.55 8.81 -16.82
CA TYR A 174 -38.99 7.45 -16.60
C TYR A 174 -38.20 6.50 -17.51
N ASP A 175 -37.25 5.77 -16.91
CA ASP A 175 -36.38 4.79 -17.57
C ASP A 175 -35.68 5.33 -18.82
N GLY A 176 -35.29 6.62 -18.79
CA GLY A 176 -34.55 7.30 -19.85
C GLY A 176 -35.43 8.07 -20.82
N ASP A 177 -36.75 7.86 -20.78
CA ASP A 177 -37.72 8.60 -21.55
C ASP A 177 -38.25 9.79 -20.72
N LEU A 178 -38.20 10.99 -21.30
CA LEU A 178 -38.68 12.21 -20.68
C LEU A 178 -40.17 12.37 -20.96
N ILE A 179 -41.00 12.40 -19.93
CA ILE A 179 -42.46 12.50 -20.04
C ILE A 179 -42.93 13.87 -19.55
N ARG A 180 -43.67 14.59 -20.39
CA ARG A 180 -44.27 15.90 -20.09
C ARG A 180 -45.69 15.78 -19.53
N ASP A 181 -46.00 16.61 -18.53
CA ASP A 181 -47.31 16.80 -17.88
C ASP A 181 -47.99 15.51 -17.42
N ARG A 182 -47.20 14.55 -16.94
CA ARG A 182 -47.73 13.34 -16.33
C ARG A 182 -48.44 13.69 -15.02
N THR A 183 -49.65 13.17 -14.83
CA THR A 183 -50.43 13.29 -13.59
C THR A 183 -50.86 11.89 -13.14
N THR A 184 -51.29 11.71 -11.90
CA THR A 184 -51.98 10.45 -11.53
C THR A 184 -53.48 10.67 -11.74
N PRO A 185 -54.17 10.06 -12.73
CA PRO A 185 -53.82 8.88 -13.53
C PRO A 185 -53.36 9.13 -14.99
N GLY A 186 -53.17 10.37 -15.44
CA GLY A 186 -52.79 10.70 -16.82
C GLY A 186 -51.36 10.28 -17.20
N THR A 187 -51.20 9.49 -18.26
CA THR A 187 -49.90 8.92 -18.65
C THR A 187 -48.84 9.94 -19.11
N GLY A 188 -49.23 11.18 -19.38
CA GLY A 188 -48.37 12.23 -19.93
C GLY A 188 -48.05 12.03 -21.41
N PHE A 189 -47.21 12.90 -21.97
CA PHE A 189 -46.75 12.84 -23.36
C PHE A 189 -45.25 12.57 -23.40
N PHE A 190 -44.81 11.67 -24.29
CA PHE A 190 -43.39 11.47 -24.53
C PHE A 190 -42.78 12.73 -25.15
N ALA A 191 -41.80 13.30 -24.48
CA ALA A 191 -41.21 14.60 -24.80
C ALA A 191 -39.74 14.51 -25.22
N GLY A 192 -39.08 13.37 -25.06
CA GLY A 192 -37.64 13.28 -25.29
C GLY A 192 -36.95 12.18 -24.52
N ARG A 193 -35.63 12.27 -24.41
CA ARG A 193 -34.79 11.32 -23.65
C ARG A 193 -33.75 12.01 -22.80
N VAL A 194 -33.27 11.32 -21.78
CA VAL A 194 -32.19 11.80 -20.91
C VAL A 194 -30.93 10.97 -21.14
N ASN A 195 -29.81 11.65 -21.39
CA ASN A 195 -28.47 11.06 -21.36
C ASN A 195 -27.90 11.19 -19.95
N TYR A 196 -28.00 10.12 -19.17
CA TYR A 196 -27.49 10.09 -17.79
C TYR A 196 -25.98 10.31 -17.67
N ALA A 197 -25.22 9.88 -18.68
CA ALA A 197 -23.76 10.00 -18.67
C ALA A 197 -23.29 11.42 -18.95
N GLY A 198 -23.98 12.12 -19.85
CA GLY A 198 -23.68 13.50 -20.22
C GLY A 198 -24.43 14.57 -19.42
N GLY A 199 -25.44 14.19 -18.62
CA GLY A 199 -26.31 15.15 -17.93
C GLY A 199 -27.20 15.96 -18.87
N ILE A 200 -27.51 15.44 -20.07
CA ILE A 200 -28.24 16.18 -21.12
C ILE A 200 -29.66 15.64 -21.24
N ALA A 201 -30.66 16.53 -21.24
CA ALA A 201 -32.03 16.22 -21.65
C ALA A 201 -32.23 16.62 -23.12
N GLU A 202 -32.54 15.65 -23.97
CA GLU A 202 -32.87 15.84 -25.38
C GLU A 202 -34.39 15.91 -25.54
N ILE A 203 -34.93 17.11 -25.73
CA ILE A 203 -36.36 17.37 -25.85
C ILE A 203 -36.74 17.40 -27.32
N THR A 204 -37.61 16.47 -27.72
CA THR A 204 -38.07 16.27 -29.11
C THR A 204 -39.53 16.67 -29.31
N ASP A 205 -40.33 16.78 -28.24
CA ASP A 205 -41.68 17.34 -28.25
C ASP A 205 -41.86 18.29 -27.07
N TYR A 206 -42.22 19.54 -27.37
CA TYR A 206 -42.46 20.59 -26.39
C TYR A 206 -43.55 21.55 -26.87
N VAL A 207 -44.24 22.17 -25.91
CA VAL A 207 -45.29 23.14 -26.18
C VAL A 207 -44.75 24.52 -25.78
N VAL A 208 -45.00 25.51 -26.64
CA VAL A 208 -44.62 26.90 -26.39
C VAL A 208 -45.82 27.61 -25.78
N ASP A 209 -45.72 27.98 -24.51
CA ASP A 209 -46.70 28.83 -23.85
C ASP A 209 -46.17 30.28 -23.83
N PRO A 210 -46.86 31.25 -24.48
CA PRO A 210 -46.40 32.63 -24.58
C PRO A 210 -46.38 33.38 -23.23
N LEU A 211 -46.87 32.77 -22.14
CA LEU A 211 -46.78 33.31 -20.78
C LEU A 211 -45.44 33.00 -20.08
N TYR A 212 -44.64 32.09 -20.62
CA TYR A 212 -43.38 31.63 -20.01
C TYR A 212 -42.20 31.88 -20.96
N ASP A 213 -41.08 32.35 -20.41
CA ASP A 213 -39.88 32.60 -21.20
C ASP A 213 -39.10 31.29 -21.49
N ALA A 214 -38.46 31.23 -22.65
CA ALA A 214 -37.64 30.09 -23.06
C ALA A 214 -36.40 29.89 -22.19
N GLU A 215 -35.91 30.98 -21.61
CA GLU A 215 -34.72 31.03 -20.79
C GLU A 215 -35.00 30.57 -19.34
N ASP A 216 -36.27 30.51 -18.93
CA ASP A 216 -36.69 30.16 -17.57
C ASP A 216 -36.83 28.63 -17.41
N LEU A 217 -35.70 27.97 -17.13
CA LEU A 217 -35.65 26.56 -16.73
C LEU A 217 -35.57 26.43 -15.20
N THR A 218 -36.49 25.67 -14.61
CA THR A 218 -36.46 25.36 -13.16
C THR A 218 -36.30 23.86 -12.91
N ILE A 219 -35.18 23.45 -12.33
CA ILE A 219 -34.94 22.05 -11.93
C ILE A 219 -35.66 21.79 -10.60
N THR A 220 -36.57 20.81 -10.59
CA THR A 220 -37.36 20.43 -9.40
C THR A 220 -36.71 19.27 -8.65
N SER A 221 -36.20 18.27 -9.36
CA SER A 221 -35.39 17.19 -8.80
C SER A 221 -34.31 16.77 -9.79
N LEU A 222 -33.11 16.53 -9.28
CA LEU A 222 -31.98 16.01 -10.03
C LEU A 222 -31.03 15.39 -9.02
N TRP A 223 -30.80 14.07 -9.10
CA TRP A 223 -29.78 13.43 -8.28
C TRP A 223 -28.57 13.16 -9.17
N THR A 224 -27.40 13.58 -8.71
CA THR A 224 -26.14 13.29 -9.38
C THR A 224 -25.25 12.43 -8.51
N VAL A 225 -24.44 11.60 -9.15
CA VAL A 225 -23.38 10.83 -8.53
C VAL A 225 -22.06 11.22 -9.17
N ARG A 226 -21.07 11.56 -8.34
CA ARG A 226 -19.74 11.88 -8.84
C ARG A 226 -19.16 10.72 -9.63
N GLN A 227 -18.57 11.04 -10.78
CA GLN A 227 -17.77 10.08 -11.52
C GLN A 227 -16.64 9.53 -10.64
N LYS A 228 -16.15 8.34 -10.97
CA LYS A 228 -14.95 7.80 -10.34
C LYS A 228 -13.80 8.79 -10.57
N TRP A 229 -13.31 9.39 -9.50
CA TRP A 229 -12.17 10.28 -9.58
C TRP A 229 -10.92 9.47 -9.92
N THR A 230 -10.14 9.96 -10.88
CA THR A 230 -8.86 9.37 -11.25
C THR A 230 -7.73 10.19 -10.65
N THR A 231 -6.63 9.55 -10.27
CA THR A 231 -5.44 10.24 -9.77
C THR A 231 -4.21 9.77 -10.54
N ALA A 232 -3.15 10.57 -10.54
CA ALA A 232 -1.83 10.17 -11.05
C ALA A 232 -0.78 10.12 -9.92
N SER A 233 -1.19 10.30 -8.67
CA SER A 233 -0.31 10.18 -7.50
C SER A 233 -1.05 9.63 -6.29
N ILE A 234 -0.32 8.88 -5.47
CA ILE A 234 -0.84 8.26 -4.24
C ILE A 234 0.17 8.47 -3.13
N PHE A 235 -0.34 8.99 -2.01
CA PHE A 235 0.40 9.17 -0.77
C PHE A 235 -0.34 8.41 0.31
N MET A 236 0.32 7.44 0.94
CA MET A 236 -0.32 6.60 1.94
C MET A 236 0.67 6.17 3.03
N ARG A 237 0.11 5.64 4.11
CA ARG A 237 0.88 4.98 5.17
C ARG A 237 0.39 3.54 5.31
N THR A 238 1.30 2.60 5.48
CA THR A 238 0.93 1.22 5.78
C THR A 238 0.33 1.10 7.17
N GLN A 239 -0.52 0.09 7.38
CA GLN A 239 -1.15 -0.20 8.68
C GLN A 239 -0.14 -0.55 9.78
N ILE A 240 1.05 -1.03 9.40
CA ILE A 240 2.12 -1.43 10.33
C ILE A 240 3.43 -0.85 9.81
N ALA A 241 4.27 -0.38 10.74
CA ALA A 241 5.66 0.03 10.52
C ALA A 241 6.49 -0.40 11.76
N PRO A 242 7.79 -0.72 11.63
CA PRO A 242 8.59 -0.72 10.40
C PRO A 242 8.34 -1.94 9.48
N LEU A 243 8.56 -1.73 8.19
CA LEU A 243 8.39 -2.72 7.12
C LEU A 243 9.70 -3.46 6.83
N LYS A 244 9.59 -4.71 6.37
CA LYS A 244 10.72 -5.46 5.82
C LYS A 244 11.18 -4.83 4.49
N PRO A 245 12.50 -4.67 4.24
CA PRO A 245 13.01 -4.27 2.92
C PRO A 245 12.52 -5.22 1.83
N ALA A 246 12.06 -4.66 0.70
CA ALA A 246 11.36 -5.36 -0.38
C ALA A 246 10.07 -6.09 0.03
N GLY A 247 9.51 -5.77 1.19
CA GLY A 247 8.30 -6.39 1.75
C GLY A 247 6.99 -5.71 1.35
N PHE A 248 7.01 -4.71 0.46
CA PHE A 248 5.84 -3.95 0.03
C PHE A 248 5.50 -4.24 -1.43
N VAL A 249 4.25 -4.65 -1.69
CA VAL A 249 3.69 -4.83 -3.03
C VAL A 249 2.28 -4.25 -3.08
N MET A 250 1.95 -3.50 -4.12
CA MET A 250 0.63 -2.91 -4.35
C MET A 250 0.18 -3.17 -5.78
N ASN A 251 -1.13 -3.38 -5.97
CA ASN A 251 -1.79 -3.51 -7.25
C ASN A 251 -2.95 -2.52 -7.34
N LEU A 252 -3.13 -1.92 -8.51
CA LEU A 252 -4.30 -1.12 -8.87
C LEU A 252 -4.58 -1.23 -10.37
N SER A 253 -5.67 -0.63 -10.84
CA SER A 253 -5.99 -0.57 -12.28
C SER A 253 -5.92 0.85 -12.83
N ASP A 254 -5.52 0.99 -14.10
CA ASP A 254 -5.69 2.24 -14.84
C ASP A 254 -7.16 2.47 -15.24
N THR A 255 -7.43 3.58 -15.93
CA THR A 255 -8.77 3.93 -16.44
C THR A 255 -9.30 2.99 -17.53
N GLU A 256 -8.41 2.23 -18.16
CA GLU A 256 -8.74 1.25 -19.21
C GLU A 256 -8.94 -0.18 -18.64
N GLY A 257 -8.63 -0.37 -17.35
CA GLY A 257 -8.77 -1.63 -16.63
C GLY A 257 -7.50 -2.49 -16.59
N ASN A 258 -6.36 -2.00 -17.09
CA ASN A 258 -5.08 -2.72 -17.01
C ASN A 258 -4.50 -2.64 -15.60
N ALA A 259 -3.91 -3.73 -15.12
CA ALA A 259 -3.31 -3.77 -13.79
C ALA A 259 -1.91 -3.15 -13.78
N ILE A 260 -1.63 -2.31 -12.79
CA ILE A 260 -0.30 -1.76 -12.48
C ILE A 260 0.15 -2.33 -11.13
N THR A 261 1.30 -2.99 -11.14
CA THR A 261 1.93 -3.56 -9.93
C THR A 261 3.12 -2.72 -9.50
N ALA A 262 3.08 -2.25 -8.26
CA ALA A 262 4.14 -1.53 -7.58
C ALA A 262 4.84 -2.44 -6.58
N SER A 263 6.13 -2.70 -6.80
CA SER A 263 6.95 -3.51 -5.90
C SER A 263 8.14 -2.68 -5.42
N ALA A 264 8.38 -2.63 -4.12
CA ALA A 264 9.51 -1.91 -3.56
C ALA A 264 10.81 -2.71 -3.65
N GLY A 265 11.89 -2.06 -4.07
CA GLY A 265 13.25 -2.56 -3.99
C GLY A 265 13.79 -2.57 -2.55
N ILE A 266 15.00 -3.10 -2.36
CA ILE A 266 15.66 -3.15 -1.04
C ILE A 266 16.04 -1.74 -0.56
N ASP A 267 16.30 -0.83 -1.50
CA ASP A 267 16.63 0.59 -1.30
C ASP A 267 15.38 1.46 -1.07
N GLY A 268 14.18 0.88 -1.09
CA GLY A 268 12.92 1.59 -0.93
C GLY A 268 12.44 2.27 -2.21
N VAL A 269 13.14 2.14 -3.34
CA VAL A 269 12.69 2.69 -4.63
C VAL A 269 11.65 1.77 -5.25
N ILE A 270 10.59 2.35 -5.81
CA ILE A 270 9.55 1.65 -6.57
C ILE A 270 9.65 2.12 -8.02
N ALA A 271 9.86 1.19 -8.95
CA ALA A 271 9.91 1.48 -10.38
C ALA A 271 9.16 0.40 -11.15
N GLY A 272 8.42 0.79 -12.19
CA GLY A 272 7.66 -0.11 -13.05
C GLY A 272 7.13 0.61 -14.29
N THR A 273 6.40 -0.12 -15.13
CA THR A 273 5.70 0.48 -16.28
C THR A 273 4.61 1.43 -15.78
N HIS A 274 4.56 2.66 -16.31
CA HIS A 274 3.65 3.72 -15.87
C HIS A 274 3.76 4.08 -14.38
N LEU A 275 4.87 3.78 -13.72
CA LEU A 275 4.99 3.85 -12.26
C LEU A 275 6.39 4.23 -11.78
N ARG A 276 6.43 5.17 -10.83
CA ARG A 276 7.59 5.44 -9.99
C ARG A 276 7.20 5.78 -8.57
N GLY A 277 8.12 5.66 -7.63
CA GLY A 277 7.92 6.14 -6.28
C GLY A 277 8.95 5.63 -5.29
N LYS A 278 8.63 5.76 -4.02
CA LYS A 278 9.47 5.33 -2.91
C LYS A 278 8.64 4.91 -1.70
N VAL A 279 9.21 4.04 -0.89
CA VAL A 279 8.71 3.67 0.44
C VAL A 279 9.81 3.92 1.46
N ASP A 280 9.43 4.58 2.54
CA ASP A 280 10.23 4.64 3.76
C ASP A 280 9.86 3.45 4.63
N PHE A 281 10.76 2.46 4.71
CA PHE A 281 10.52 1.25 5.48
C PHE A 281 10.45 1.49 6.99
N GLU A 282 11.05 2.55 7.51
CA GLU A 282 11.03 2.85 8.94
C GLU A 282 9.68 3.46 9.35
N THR A 283 9.19 4.43 8.58
CA THR A 283 7.95 5.15 8.88
C THR A 283 6.69 4.53 8.26
N GLY A 284 6.87 3.60 7.31
CA GLY A 284 5.79 2.98 6.52
C GLY A 284 5.12 3.94 5.52
N VAL A 285 5.75 5.08 5.22
CA VAL A 285 5.21 6.08 4.29
C VAL A 285 5.54 5.67 2.86
N VAL A 286 4.53 5.69 1.99
CA VAL A 286 4.64 5.33 0.58
C VAL A 286 4.18 6.52 -0.27
N GLU A 287 5.02 6.89 -1.24
CA GLU A 287 4.74 7.91 -2.24
C GLU A 287 4.90 7.31 -3.62
N LEU A 288 3.84 7.38 -4.44
CA LEU A 288 3.80 6.83 -5.79
C LEU A 288 3.27 7.86 -6.77
N GLN A 289 3.83 7.84 -7.99
CA GLN A 289 3.41 8.64 -9.13
C GLN A 289 3.25 7.72 -10.35
N PHE A 290 2.18 7.94 -11.09
CA PHE A 290 1.83 7.17 -12.28
C PHE A 290 1.99 8.03 -13.53
N GLY A 291 2.67 7.51 -14.53
CA GLY A 291 3.09 8.28 -15.69
C GLY A 291 4.31 7.71 -16.38
N ASP A 292 4.67 8.34 -17.49
CA ASP A 292 5.87 8.01 -18.26
C ASP A 292 6.66 9.26 -18.61
N TYR A 293 7.97 9.09 -18.75
CA TYR A 293 8.80 10.09 -19.37
C TYR A 293 8.71 10.03 -20.89
N VAL A 294 8.15 11.08 -21.47
CA VAL A 294 8.01 11.24 -22.93
C VAL A 294 9.03 12.26 -23.43
N LEU A 295 9.64 11.99 -24.58
CA LEU A 295 10.58 12.90 -25.21
C LEU A 295 9.83 14.11 -25.79
N ASP A 296 10.26 15.33 -25.47
CA ASP A 296 9.57 16.55 -25.90
C ASP A 296 9.41 16.63 -27.44
N THR A 297 10.40 16.17 -28.18
CA THR A 297 10.39 16.19 -29.66
C THR A 297 9.41 15.20 -30.28
N SER A 298 8.90 14.24 -29.50
CA SER A 298 7.89 13.27 -29.94
C SER A 298 6.46 13.73 -29.69
N LEU A 299 6.26 14.84 -28.98
CA LEU A 299 4.93 15.38 -28.67
C LEU A 299 4.38 16.20 -29.83
N THR A 300 3.09 16.05 -30.11
CA THR A 300 2.39 16.89 -31.10
C THR A 300 2.11 18.29 -30.53
N VAL A 301 1.76 19.24 -31.40
CA VAL A 301 1.42 20.61 -30.97
C VAL A 301 0.22 20.61 -30.02
N GLU A 302 -0.75 19.72 -30.24
CA GLU A 302 -1.92 19.56 -29.40
C GLU A 302 -1.54 19.03 -28.01
N GLN A 303 -0.62 18.07 -27.93
CA GLN A 303 -0.16 17.51 -26.66
C GLN A 303 0.63 18.53 -25.82
N LYS A 304 1.28 19.50 -26.46
CA LYS A 304 1.98 20.60 -25.78
C LYS A 304 1.03 21.68 -25.24
N LEU A 305 -0.26 21.64 -25.61
CA LEU A 305 -1.30 22.51 -25.06
C LEU A 305 -2.05 21.87 -23.88
N GLU A 306 -1.73 20.62 -23.56
CA GLU A 306 -2.35 19.93 -22.43
C GLU A 306 -1.90 20.52 -21.09
N TRP A 307 -2.78 20.44 -20.11
CA TRP A 307 -2.60 21.02 -18.77
C TRP A 307 -1.36 20.53 -18.00
N TRP A 308 -0.80 19.37 -18.37
CA TRP A 308 0.35 18.75 -17.73
C TRP A 308 1.69 19.15 -18.37
N TYR A 309 1.68 19.83 -19.52
CA TYR A 309 2.89 20.22 -20.22
C TYR A 309 3.34 21.63 -19.80
N ASP A 310 4.55 21.72 -19.27
CA ASP A 310 5.27 22.98 -19.06
C ASP A 310 6.66 22.87 -19.71
N ALA A 311 7.05 23.88 -20.49
CA ALA A 311 8.34 23.90 -21.17
C ALA A 311 9.51 23.97 -20.17
N ASP A 312 9.30 24.54 -18.99
CA ASP A 312 10.32 24.65 -17.94
C ASP A 312 10.61 23.29 -17.26
N ASP A 313 9.67 22.35 -17.31
CA ASP A 313 9.81 21.00 -16.73
C ASP A 313 10.52 19.99 -17.66
N VAL A 314 10.74 20.37 -18.93
CA VAL A 314 11.46 19.53 -19.90
C VAL A 314 12.93 19.40 -19.49
N GLY A 315 13.37 18.18 -19.17
CA GLY A 315 14.75 17.96 -18.75
C GLY A 315 15.01 18.12 -17.25
N ALA A 316 14.00 18.48 -16.44
CA ALA A 316 14.18 18.76 -15.01
C ALA A 316 14.63 17.56 -14.18
N VAL A 317 14.26 16.34 -14.62
CA VAL A 317 14.62 15.09 -13.93
C VAL A 317 15.31 14.10 -14.88
N GLU A 318 14.77 13.91 -16.09
CA GLU A 318 15.43 13.15 -17.17
C GLU A 318 15.69 14.09 -18.35
N ALA A 319 16.93 14.13 -18.84
CA ALA A 319 17.31 15.02 -19.93
C ALA A 319 16.40 14.87 -21.16
N LEU A 320 15.92 16.01 -21.69
CA LEU A 320 15.05 16.12 -22.88
C LEU A 320 13.66 15.49 -22.75
N LYS A 321 13.29 14.97 -21.57
CA LYS A 321 11.99 14.35 -21.35
C LYS A 321 11.16 15.12 -20.32
N ILE A 322 9.85 14.98 -20.43
CA ILE A 322 8.85 15.51 -19.49
C ILE A 322 8.00 14.38 -18.94
N TRP A 323 7.56 14.51 -17.68
CA TRP A 323 6.70 13.52 -17.05
C TRP A 323 5.26 13.73 -17.50
N ARG A 324 4.70 12.75 -18.22
CA ARG A 324 3.30 12.73 -18.60
C ARG A 324 2.50 11.89 -17.57
N PRO A 325 1.55 12.48 -16.84
CA PRO A 325 0.73 11.74 -15.87
C PRO A 325 -0.11 10.63 -16.54
N TRP A 326 -0.21 9.48 -15.86
CA TRP A 326 -1.09 8.36 -16.26
C TRP A 326 -2.24 8.23 -15.26
N PRO A 327 -3.51 8.45 -15.67
CA PRO A 327 -4.65 8.34 -14.76
C PRO A 327 -4.89 6.90 -14.28
N VAL A 328 -5.07 6.73 -12.97
CA VAL A 328 -5.40 5.45 -12.34
C VAL A 328 -6.67 5.53 -11.50
N ASP A 329 -7.38 4.41 -11.32
CA ASP A 329 -8.54 4.29 -10.44
C ASP A 329 -8.06 3.97 -9.00
N PRO A 330 -8.08 4.94 -8.07
CA PRO A 330 -7.62 4.72 -6.70
C PRO A 330 -8.51 3.74 -5.92
N THR A 331 -9.76 3.50 -6.35
CA THR A 331 -10.69 2.63 -5.63
C THR A 331 -10.34 1.15 -5.74
N THR A 332 -9.56 0.77 -6.75
CA THR A 332 -9.12 -0.63 -6.98
C THR A 332 -7.83 -0.97 -6.24
N LEU A 333 -7.23 -0.01 -5.53
CA LEU A 333 -5.97 -0.21 -4.81
C LEU A 333 -6.08 -1.34 -3.78
N ARG A 334 -5.14 -2.28 -3.88
CA ARG A 334 -4.90 -3.35 -2.90
C ARG A 334 -3.40 -3.47 -2.67
N TYR A 335 -2.97 -3.58 -1.41
CA TYR A 335 -1.56 -3.74 -1.08
C TYR A 335 -1.34 -4.87 -0.08
N ASN A 336 -0.14 -5.43 -0.09
CA ASN A 336 0.38 -6.36 0.89
C ASN A 336 1.71 -5.82 1.42
N SER A 337 1.92 -5.94 2.73
CA SER A 337 3.13 -5.47 3.39
C SER A 337 3.55 -6.44 4.48
N VAL A 338 4.83 -6.81 4.51
CA VAL A 338 5.43 -7.61 5.59
C VAL A 338 6.15 -6.68 6.55
N ALA A 339 5.76 -6.68 7.82
CA ALA A 339 6.41 -5.93 8.88
C ALA A 339 7.27 -6.82 9.77
N TYR A 340 8.32 -6.25 10.36
CA TYR A 340 9.08 -6.88 11.44
C TYR A 340 8.73 -6.17 12.75
N PHE A 341 8.26 -6.91 13.75
CA PHE A 341 8.18 -6.40 15.11
C PHE A 341 9.46 -6.82 15.84
N TYR A 342 10.37 -5.87 16.05
CA TYR A 342 11.45 -6.03 17.01
C TYR A 342 11.02 -5.35 18.31
N LEU A 343 10.90 -6.11 19.38
CA LEU A 343 11.13 -5.58 20.71
C LEU A 343 12.60 -5.87 20.99
N PRO A 344 13.54 -4.93 20.74
CA PRO A 344 14.89 -5.14 21.21
C PRO A 344 14.82 -5.10 22.75
N LEU A 345 14.83 -6.28 23.37
CA LEU A 345 15.12 -6.37 24.79
C LEU A 345 16.54 -5.85 24.98
N ASP A 346 16.67 -4.85 25.83
CA ASP A 346 17.93 -4.18 26.11
C ASP A 346 18.97 -5.21 26.58
N ALA A 347 20.09 -5.27 25.86
CA ALA A 347 21.19 -6.20 26.14
C ALA A 347 21.81 -5.93 27.52
N ASP A 348 21.74 -4.69 28.02
CA ASP A 348 22.21 -4.32 29.35
C ASP A 348 21.29 -4.84 30.46
N VAL A 349 19.98 -5.00 30.17
CA VAL A 349 19.01 -5.61 31.10
C VAL A 349 19.10 -7.13 31.04
N LEU A 350 19.34 -7.72 29.86
CA LEU A 350 19.36 -9.17 29.67
C LEU A 350 20.74 -9.80 29.94
N GLY A 351 21.82 -9.03 29.90
CA GLY A 351 23.20 -9.50 30.02
C GLY A 351 23.66 -10.39 28.87
N LEU A 352 22.92 -10.41 27.75
CA LEU A 352 23.12 -11.31 26.61
C LEU A 352 22.76 -10.57 25.32
N ASP A 353 23.56 -10.78 24.26
CA ASP A 353 23.35 -10.17 22.94
C ASP A 353 22.08 -10.74 22.25
N PRO A 354 21.02 -9.92 22.08
CA PRO A 354 19.75 -10.38 21.53
C PRO A 354 19.82 -10.72 20.04
N VAL A 355 20.89 -10.33 19.32
CA VAL A 355 21.07 -10.63 17.88
C VAL A 355 21.21 -12.15 17.64
N ARG A 356 21.66 -12.90 18.64
CA ARG A 356 21.82 -14.37 18.56
C ARG A 356 20.59 -15.15 19.04
N LEU A 357 19.54 -14.49 19.50
CA LEU A 357 18.32 -15.16 19.94
C LEU A 357 17.40 -15.45 18.74
N PRO A 358 16.82 -16.65 18.63
CA PRO A 358 15.79 -16.95 17.66
C PRO A 358 14.64 -15.95 17.74
N GLN A 359 14.09 -15.55 16.58
CA GLN A 359 13.03 -14.54 16.48
C GLN A 359 11.73 -14.93 17.20
N ASP A 360 11.50 -16.22 17.44
CA ASP A 360 10.35 -16.75 18.18
C ASP A 360 10.61 -16.90 19.69
N GLY A 361 11.80 -16.55 20.16
CA GLY A 361 12.23 -16.71 21.55
C GLY A 361 12.38 -18.16 22.02
N ARG A 362 12.26 -19.15 21.12
CA ARG A 362 12.35 -20.57 21.47
C ARG A 362 13.79 -21.05 21.28
N VAL A 363 14.41 -21.49 22.37
CA VAL A 363 15.76 -22.05 22.35
C VAL A 363 15.67 -23.55 22.67
N PRO A 364 16.33 -24.43 21.89
CA PRO A 364 16.40 -25.85 22.24
C PRO A 364 17.10 -26.04 23.59
N ILE A 365 16.42 -26.68 24.54
CA ILE A 365 16.99 -27.01 25.85
C ILE A 365 17.88 -28.26 25.80
N PHE A 366 17.69 -29.11 24.79
CA PHE A 366 18.52 -30.28 24.51
C PHE A 366 19.42 -30.00 23.31
N ARG A 367 20.58 -30.67 23.27
CA ARG A 367 21.54 -30.57 22.16
C ARG A 367 21.94 -31.96 21.71
N PRO A 368 22.07 -32.21 20.39
CA PRO A 368 22.67 -33.44 19.89
C PRO A 368 24.05 -33.67 20.52
N GLY A 369 24.32 -34.92 20.90
CA GLY A 369 25.52 -35.32 21.64
C GLY A 369 25.44 -35.12 23.16
N GLY A 370 24.49 -34.32 23.66
CA GLY A 370 24.21 -34.19 25.09
C GLY A 370 23.50 -35.41 25.69
N PHE A 371 23.41 -35.48 27.01
CA PHE A 371 22.70 -36.55 27.70
C PHE A 371 21.33 -36.09 28.20
N ALA A 372 20.32 -36.94 28.03
CA ALA A 372 18.98 -36.76 28.57
C ALA A 372 18.60 -37.95 29.46
N VAL A 373 17.83 -37.67 30.50
CA VAL A 373 17.24 -38.66 31.41
C VAL A 373 15.75 -38.69 31.19
N VAL A 374 15.23 -39.85 30.79
CA VAL A 374 13.79 -40.12 30.80
C VAL A 374 13.47 -40.78 32.12
N GLY A 375 12.51 -40.25 32.88
CA GLY A 375 12.17 -40.76 34.21
C GLY A 375 10.68 -40.74 34.48
N HIS A 376 10.18 -41.79 35.14
CA HIS A 376 8.83 -41.86 35.65
C HIS A 376 8.85 -42.07 37.16
N THR A 377 8.21 -41.16 37.89
CA THR A 377 8.08 -41.24 39.35
C THR A 377 6.67 -41.67 39.68
N ALA A 378 6.52 -42.67 40.53
CA ALA A 378 5.22 -43.01 41.08
C ALA A 378 5.27 -43.19 42.58
N VAL A 379 4.08 -43.28 43.13
CA VAL A 379 3.84 -43.20 44.55
C VAL A 379 2.88 -44.34 44.90
N THR A 380 3.20 -45.11 45.93
CA THR A 380 2.29 -46.13 46.44
C THR A 380 1.12 -45.48 47.16
N SER A 381 0.01 -46.20 47.34
CA SER A 381 -1.03 -45.76 48.27
C SER A 381 -0.45 -45.69 49.70
N PRO A 382 -0.94 -44.76 50.54
CA PRO A 382 -0.54 -44.71 51.95
C PRO A 382 -0.81 -46.04 52.64
N ALA A 383 0.19 -46.55 53.37
CA ALA A 383 0.14 -47.84 54.04
C ALA A 383 0.73 -47.77 55.45
N THR A 384 0.05 -48.37 56.42
CA THR A 384 0.63 -48.64 57.74
C THR A 384 1.51 -49.88 57.63
N VAL A 385 2.74 -49.79 58.16
CA VAL A 385 3.77 -50.82 58.05
C VAL A 385 4.32 -51.22 59.40
N SER A 386 4.81 -52.46 59.49
CA SER A 386 5.46 -53.01 60.67
C SER A 386 6.87 -53.52 60.36
N ASN A 387 7.73 -53.60 61.39
CA ASN A 387 9.07 -54.16 61.27
C ASN A 387 9.04 -55.57 60.65
N GLY A 388 9.97 -55.84 59.73
CA GLY A 388 10.08 -57.10 59.00
C GLY A 388 9.19 -57.21 57.75
N GLN A 389 8.32 -56.23 57.49
CA GLN A 389 7.50 -56.23 56.28
C GLN A 389 8.33 -55.86 55.05
N THR A 390 8.15 -56.59 53.95
CA THR A 390 8.68 -56.23 52.63
C THR A 390 7.55 -55.77 51.73
N ILE A 391 7.73 -54.61 51.11
CA ILE A 391 6.79 -54.02 50.15
C ILE A 391 7.39 -54.15 48.74
N ASP A 392 6.62 -54.74 47.84
CA ASP A 392 6.93 -54.78 46.41
C ASP A 392 6.32 -53.54 45.72
N LEU A 393 7.14 -52.82 44.96
CA LEU A 393 6.78 -51.60 44.24
C LEU A 393 6.28 -51.88 42.81
N ALA A 394 6.09 -53.17 42.47
CA ALA A 394 5.61 -53.66 41.18
C ALA A 394 6.46 -53.20 39.98
N ARG A 395 7.73 -52.85 40.22
CA ARG A 395 8.71 -52.41 39.22
C ARG A 395 10.11 -52.79 39.65
N THR A 396 10.86 -53.38 38.73
CA THR A 396 12.27 -53.72 38.91
C THR A 396 13.17 -52.57 38.41
N ARG A 397 14.48 -52.65 38.70
CA ARG A 397 15.51 -51.72 38.19
C ARG A 397 15.19 -50.25 38.47
N LEU A 398 14.78 -49.98 39.71
CA LEU A 398 14.49 -48.65 40.20
C LEU A 398 15.78 -47.82 40.27
N SER A 399 15.71 -46.54 39.90
CA SER A 399 16.83 -45.61 40.09
C SER A 399 16.83 -44.98 41.48
N ARG A 400 15.66 -44.89 42.12
CA ARG A 400 15.50 -44.30 43.45
C ARG A 400 14.25 -44.82 44.14
N VAL A 401 14.34 -44.91 45.47
CA VAL A 401 13.22 -45.09 46.39
C VAL A 401 13.32 -44.06 47.53
N ARG A 402 12.20 -43.47 47.91
CA ARG A 402 12.06 -42.55 49.04
C ARG A 402 10.82 -42.94 49.84
N VAL A 403 10.98 -43.11 51.15
CA VAL A 403 9.87 -43.32 52.07
C VAL A 403 9.47 -41.97 52.67
N ILE A 404 8.18 -41.65 52.63
CA ILE A 404 7.61 -40.38 53.08
C ILE A 404 6.61 -40.69 54.19
N GLY A 405 6.71 -40.00 55.32
CA GLY A 405 5.76 -40.12 56.42
C GLY A 405 4.44 -39.40 56.14
N ASP A 406 3.46 -39.60 57.02
CA ASP A 406 2.16 -38.89 56.94
C ASP A 406 2.31 -37.37 57.17
N ASP A 407 3.40 -36.96 57.81
CA ASP A 407 3.83 -35.56 57.97
C ASP A 407 4.41 -34.94 56.69
N GLY A 408 4.62 -35.74 55.64
CA GLY A 408 5.24 -35.31 54.39
C GLY A 408 6.77 -35.31 54.41
N ASP A 409 7.38 -35.67 55.54
CA ASP A 409 8.83 -35.68 55.70
C ASP A 409 9.47 -36.96 55.16
N THR A 410 10.72 -36.85 54.70
CA THR A 410 11.48 -38.04 54.25
C THR A 410 11.98 -38.81 55.44
N ILE A 411 11.64 -40.09 55.48
CA ILE A 411 12.24 -41.04 56.39
C ILE A 411 13.55 -41.53 55.76
N ASN A 412 14.68 -41.36 56.46
CA ASN A 412 16.02 -41.67 55.94
C ASN A 412 16.64 -42.96 56.53
N THR A 413 16.08 -43.47 57.62
CA THR A 413 16.60 -44.63 58.36
C THR A 413 15.46 -45.59 58.70
N GLY A 414 15.79 -46.84 59.02
CA GLY A 414 14.81 -47.85 59.43
C GLY A 414 14.25 -48.72 58.30
N TYR A 415 14.77 -48.59 57.08
CA TYR A 415 14.47 -49.50 55.96
C TYR A 415 15.70 -49.79 55.11
N THR A 416 15.62 -50.86 54.33
CA THR A 416 16.57 -51.18 53.26
C THR A 416 15.81 -51.32 51.94
N ALA A 417 16.36 -50.76 50.86
CA ALA A 417 15.75 -50.82 49.53
C ALA A 417 16.60 -51.68 48.59
N ASN A 418 15.99 -52.68 47.96
CA ASN A 418 16.59 -53.43 46.86
C ASN A 418 16.10 -52.83 45.54
N LEU A 419 16.92 -51.95 44.96
CA LEU A 419 16.59 -51.20 43.75
C LEU A 419 16.46 -52.10 42.50
N GLU A 420 17.24 -53.18 42.40
CA GLU A 420 17.16 -54.10 41.26
C GLU A 420 15.86 -54.91 41.29
N ALA A 421 15.54 -55.47 42.46
CA ALA A 421 14.33 -56.27 42.65
C ALA A 421 13.06 -55.41 42.77
N GLY A 422 13.18 -54.13 43.12
CA GLY A 422 12.02 -53.25 43.28
C GLY A 422 11.33 -53.33 44.63
N THR A 423 12.04 -53.72 45.69
CA THR A 423 11.43 -54.02 47.00
C THR A 423 12.01 -53.14 48.11
N VAL A 424 11.19 -52.87 49.12
CA VAL A 424 11.57 -52.13 50.33
C VAL A 424 11.29 -52.98 51.54
N THR A 425 12.32 -53.30 52.32
CA THR A 425 12.19 -54.07 53.56
C THR A 425 12.30 -53.12 54.75
N ILE A 426 11.24 -53.10 55.55
CA ILE A 426 11.12 -52.29 56.76
C ILE A 426 11.86 -52.99 57.89
N VAL A 427 12.81 -52.30 58.52
CA VAL A 427 13.67 -52.83 59.58
C VAL A 427 13.23 -52.32 60.95
N ASP A 428 13.05 -50.99 61.06
CA ASP A 428 12.66 -50.32 62.30
C ASP A 428 11.81 -49.08 62.00
N THR A 429 10.54 -49.11 62.40
CA THR A 429 9.59 -48.00 62.25
C THR A 429 9.58 -47.06 63.45
N THR A 430 10.48 -47.21 64.42
CA THR A 430 10.48 -46.38 65.62
C THR A 430 10.63 -44.90 65.26
N GLY A 431 9.67 -44.08 65.67
CA GLY A 431 9.64 -42.64 65.38
C GLY A 431 9.14 -42.25 63.99
N TRP A 432 8.67 -43.21 63.18
CA TRP A 432 8.08 -42.90 61.88
C TRP A 432 6.66 -42.36 61.99
N SER A 433 6.36 -41.30 61.23
CA SER A 433 4.99 -40.84 61.00
C SER A 433 4.29 -41.77 60.01
N GLN A 434 3.16 -42.36 60.40
CA GLN A 434 2.40 -43.33 59.61
C GLN A 434 0.95 -42.85 59.37
N PRO A 435 0.29 -43.24 58.27
CA PRO A 435 0.73 -44.19 57.22
C PRO A 435 1.86 -43.64 56.35
N ILE A 436 2.77 -44.52 55.92
CA ILE A 436 3.85 -44.13 55.02
C ILE A 436 3.43 -44.21 53.57
N THR A 437 4.09 -43.43 52.74
CA THR A 437 3.95 -43.42 51.29
C THR A 437 5.33 -43.65 50.66
N ILE A 438 5.44 -44.54 49.68
CA ILE A 438 6.72 -44.83 49.03
C ILE A 438 6.73 -44.24 47.63
N GLU A 439 7.61 -43.27 47.42
CA GLU A 439 7.93 -42.73 46.10
C GLU A 439 9.05 -43.56 45.47
N HIS A 440 8.83 -44.04 44.25
CA HIS A 440 9.78 -44.86 43.52
C HIS A 440 9.87 -44.44 42.06
N ARG A 441 11.09 -44.50 41.52
CA ARG A 441 11.40 -43.94 40.20
C ARG A 441 12.14 -44.94 39.33
N ILE A 442 11.70 -45.05 38.07
CA ILE A 442 12.43 -45.73 37.00
C ILE A 442 13.04 -44.66 36.09
N GLU A 443 14.23 -44.91 35.56
CA GLU A 443 14.94 -43.95 34.70
C GLU A 443 15.80 -44.63 33.63
N ASP A 444 15.99 -43.91 32.54
CA ASP A 444 16.93 -44.24 31.48
C ASP A 444 17.74 -43.00 31.08
N LEU A 445 19.06 -43.06 31.28
CA LEU A 445 20.01 -42.07 30.78
C LEU A 445 20.46 -42.46 29.37
N ALA A 446 20.22 -41.61 28.38
CA ALA A 446 20.63 -41.85 27.00
C ALA A 446 21.26 -40.59 26.37
N GLN A 447 22.13 -40.80 25.40
CA GLN A 447 22.65 -39.70 24.61
C GLN A 447 21.61 -39.28 23.56
N VAL A 448 21.47 -37.98 23.36
CA VAL A 448 20.57 -37.38 22.37
C VAL A 448 21.23 -37.45 21.00
N SER A 449 20.61 -38.13 20.04
CA SER A 449 21.08 -38.23 18.66
C SER A 449 20.56 -37.10 17.79
N ASP A 450 19.33 -36.64 18.04
CA ASP A 450 18.66 -35.64 17.24
C ASP A 450 17.69 -34.80 18.08
N VAL A 451 17.56 -33.51 17.75
CA VAL A 451 16.65 -32.58 18.42
C VAL A 451 15.92 -31.76 17.36
N GLN A 452 14.62 -31.99 17.24
CA GLN A 452 13.77 -31.30 16.27
C GLN A 452 13.04 -30.13 16.90
N ILE A 453 12.78 -29.09 16.10
CA ILE A 453 12.02 -27.91 16.54
C ILE A 453 10.56 -28.24 16.90
N THR A 454 10.06 -29.39 16.43
CA THR A 454 8.75 -29.94 16.79
C THR A 454 8.68 -30.43 18.24
N GLY A 455 9.80 -30.49 18.96
CA GLY A 455 9.92 -31.05 20.30
C GLY A 455 10.22 -32.56 20.32
N GLN A 456 10.41 -33.18 19.15
CA GLN A 456 10.82 -34.58 19.05
C GLN A 456 12.31 -34.72 19.34
N ILE A 457 12.66 -35.69 20.20
CA ILE A 457 14.03 -35.99 20.59
C ILE A 457 14.36 -37.41 20.17
N GLY A 458 15.43 -37.56 19.38
CA GLY A 458 16.04 -38.85 19.07
C GLY A 458 17.03 -39.24 20.15
N LEU A 459 16.99 -40.50 20.59
CA LEU A 459 17.98 -41.08 21.50
C LEU A 459 18.87 -42.07 20.74
N THR A 460 20.11 -42.23 21.16
CA THR A 460 21.06 -43.18 20.54
C THR A 460 20.74 -44.65 20.85
N ARG A 461 19.91 -44.90 21.87
CA ARG A 461 19.49 -46.24 22.30
C ARG A 461 17.99 -46.30 22.57
N GLN A 462 17.42 -47.50 22.47
CA GLN A 462 16.06 -47.76 22.92
C GLN A 462 15.94 -47.61 24.44
N LEU A 463 14.80 -47.11 24.90
CA LEU A 463 14.44 -47.07 26.32
C LEU A 463 14.26 -48.51 26.85
N THR A 464 14.65 -48.74 28.09
CA THR A 464 14.61 -50.08 28.70
C THR A 464 13.36 -50.33 29.55
N HIS A 465 12.54 -49.29 29.74
CA HIS A 465 11.27 -49.37 30.45
C HIS A 465 10.15 -48.71 29.64
N ASP A 466 8.92 -49.12 29.93
CA ASP A 466 7.73 -48.37 29.54
C ASP A 466 7.52 -47.22 30.54
N PHE A 467 7.43 -46.01 30.00
CA PHE A 467 7.28 -44.77 30.78
C PHE A 467 5.84 -44.26 30.62
N PRO A 468 4.92 -44.54 31.57
CA PRO A 468 3.52 -44.16 31.44
C PRO A 468 3.32 -42.64 31.58
N VAL A 469 2.27 -42.13 30.95
CA VAL A 469 1.87 -40.71 31.00
C VAL A 469 0.47 -40.64 31.63
N PRO A 470 0.21 -39.73 32.59
CA PRO A 470 1.10 -38.69 33.14
C PRO A 470 2.14 -39.23 34.12
N GLY A 471 3.17 -38.41 34.43
CA GLY A 471 4.21 -38.73 35.43
C GLY A 471 5.60 -39.04 34.86
N SER A 472 5.72 -39.12 33.53
CA SER A 472 7.00 -39.26 32.84
C SER A 472 7.53 -37.93 32.35
N TYR A 473 8.82 -37.68 32.57
CA TYR A 473 9.49 -36.44 32.21
C TYR A 473 10.84 -36.71 31.54
N VAL A 474 11.26 -35.80 30.66
CA VAL A 474 12.60 -35.77 30.08
C VAL A 474 13.38 -34.61 30.68
N SER A 475 14.56 -34.90 31.21
CA SER A 475 15.43 -33.92 31.87
C SER A 475 16.81 -33.90 31.21
N GLY A 476 17.46 -32.74 31.17
CA GLY A 476 18.87 -32.65 30.79
C GLY A 476 19.77 -33.21 31.89
N ALA A 477 20.89 -33.82 31.53
CA ALA A 477 21.89 -34.30 32.48
C ALA A 477 23.17 -33.47 32.40
N LEU A 478 23.64 -33.01 33.56
CA LEU A 478 24.94 -32.37 33.72
C LEU A 478 25.97 -33.43 34.12
N ILE A 479 27.02 -33.60 33.32
CA ILE A 479 28.05 -34.62 33.54
C ILE A 479 29.22 -33.99 34.31
N ALA A 480 29.42 -34.42 35.55
CA ALA A 480 30.49 -33.95 36.43
C ALA A 480 31.83 -34.71 36.24
N GLY A 481 31.82 -35.82 35.48
CA GLY A 481 32.96 -36.73 35.36
C GLY A 481 33.28 -37.47 36.66
N ASP A 482 34.47 -38.06 36.73
CA ASP A 482 34.94 -38.76 37.92
C ASP A 482 35.46 -37.75 38.96
N LEU A 483 34.87 -37.80 40.15
CA LEU A 483 35.23 -36.92 41.27
C LEU A 483 35.99 -37.72 42.33
N ARG A 484 37.15 -37.20 42.75
CA ARG A 484 37.93 -37.77 43.84
C ARG A 484 38.51 -36.66 44.70
N SER A 485 38.41 -36.83 46.00
CA SER A 485 39.07 -35.97 46.97
C SER A 485 40.58 -36.19 46.92
N ARG A 486 41.35 -35.10 46.92
CA ARG A 486 42.81 -35.16 46.97
C ARG A 486 43.38 -33.96 47.70
N MET A 487 44.58 -34.12 48.27
CA MET A 487 45.41 -32.99 48.64
C MET A 487 46.11 -32.47 47.37
N SER A 488 45.93 -31.20 47.04
CA SER A 488 46.50 -30.60 45.82
C SER A 488 47.85 -29.93 46.06
N LEU A 489 48.12 -29.50 47.28
CA LEU A 489 49.30 -28.73 47.64
C LEU A 489 49.64 -28.91 49.11
N MET A 490 50.92 -28.94 49.45
CA MET A 490 51.42 -28.83 50.82
C MET A 490 52.80 -28.16 50.85
N PHE A 491 52.98 -27.20 51.75
CA PHE A 491 54.29 -26.58 52.01
C PHE A 491 54.35 -26.03 53.45
N ASP A 492 55.57 -25.79 53.92
CA ASP A 492 55.83 -25.16 55.22
C ASP A 492 56.37 -23.73 55.04
N GLN A 493 56.04 -22.85 55.99
CA GLN A 493 56.42 -21.43 55.96
C GLN A 493 56.63 -20.92 57.38
N GLY A 494 57.65 -20.05 57.56
CA GLY A 494 58.09 -19.60 58.88
C GLY A 494 57.11 -18.69 59.62
N SER A 495 56.28 -17.94 58.90
CA SER A 495 55.29 -17.04 59.50
C SER A 495 54.12 -16.77 58.57
N TRP A 496 52.92 -16.61 59.13
CA TRP A 496 51.70 -16.22 58.41
C TRP A 496 51.03 -15.04 59.09
N ASP A 497 50.50 -14.11 58.29
CA ASP A 497 49.80 -12.91 58.76
C ASP A 497 48.40 -13.20 59.32
N GLY A 498 47.85 -14.39 59.06
CA GLY A 498 46.51 -14.80 59.49
C GLY A 498 45.40 -14.45 58.50
N THR A 499 45.72 -13.84 57.36
CA THR A 499 44.74 -13.32 56.40
C THR A 499 45.05 -13.66 54.94
N THR A 500 46.32 -13.76 54.57
CA THR A 500 46.73 -13.97 53.18
C THR A 500 46.79 -15.46 52.86
N TRP A 501 45.84 -15.96 52.07
CA TRP A 501 45.78 -17.36 51.64
C TRP A 501 46.51 -17.58 50.30
N SER A 502 47.84 -17.60 50.36
CA SER A 502 48.69 -17.91 49.21
C SER A 502 48.85 -19.42 48.98
N ASP A 503 48.97 -19.81 47.71
CA ASP A 503 49.27 -21.18 47.25
C ASP A 503 50.78 -21.34 46.92
N VAL A 504 51.60 -20.38 47.32
CA VAL A 504 53.07 -20.42 47.29
C VAL A 504 53.63 -19.92 48.62
N VAL A 505 54.86 -20.32 48.94
CA VAL A 505 55.58 -19.85 50.14
C VAL A 505 55.71 -18.33 50.08
N ASP A 506 55.21 -17.65 51.11
CA ASP A 506 55.39 -16.21 51.29
C ASP A 506 56.42 -15.94 52.41
N GLY A 507 57.49 -15.23 52.08
CA GLY A 507 58.63 -15.06 52.98
C GLY A 507 59.57 -16.27 53.02
N SER A 508 60.02 -16.65 54.22
CA SER A 508 60.99 -17.75 54.40
C SER A 508 60.30 -19.09 54.70
N PRO A 509 60.82 -20.22 54.20
CA PRO A 509 60.33 -21.55 54.57
C PRO A 509 60.54 -21.81 56.07
N ALA A 510 59.76 -22.72 56.65
CA ALA A 510 59.99 -23.12 58.03
C ALA A 510 61.25 -24.00 58.11
N THR A 511 61.87 -24.05 59.30
CA THR A 511 62.99 -24.99 59.52
C THR A 511 62.50 -26.43 59.68
N GLY A 512 61.28 -26.60 60.20
CA GLY A 512 60.59 -27.89 60.24
C GLY A 512 59.81 -28.13 58.96
N THR A 513 59.82 -29.37 58.48
CA THR A 513 59.10 -29.80 57.28
C THR A 513 58.29 -31.05 57.61
N TYR A 514 57.07 -31.13 57.06
CA TYR A 514 56.25 -32.34 57.12
C TYR A 514 56.59 -33.25 55.94
N ASN A 515 56.91 -34.52 56.23
CA ASN A 515 57.28 -35.50 55.22
C ASN A 515 56.04 -36.17 54.60
N ASN A 516 55.41 -35.48 53.65
CA ASN A 516 54.24 -35.98 52.94
C ASN A 516 54.55 -37.20 52.02
N THR A 517 55.82 -37.46 51.68
CA THR A 517 56.19 -38.63 50.88
C THR A 517 56.13 -39.91 51.71
N LEU A 518 56.59 -39.86 52.97
CA LEU A 518 56.56 -41.00 53.88
C LEU A 518 55.20 -41.18 54.54
N ALA A 519 54.53 -40.07 54.88
CA ALA A 519 53.23 -40.06 55.55
C ALA A 519 52.27 -39.11 54.82
N PRO A 520 51.66 -39.55 53.71
CA PRO A 520 50.73 -38.72 52.95
C PRO A 520 49.53 -38.29 53.80
N VAL A 521 49.05 -37.05 53.61
CA VAL A 521 47.77 -36.63 54.21
C VAL A 521 46.63 -37.44 53.59
N GLU A 522 45.87 -38.11 54.43
CA GLU A 522 44.75 -38.94 53.98
C GLU A 522 43.48 -38.11 53.86
N VAL A 523 42.77 -38.26 52.75
CA VAL A 523 41.48 -37.60 52.50
C VAL A 523 40.48 -38.62 51.99
N ASN A 524 39.23 -38.45 52.38
CA ASN A 524 38.13 -39.30 51.96
C ASN A 524 37.06 -38.49 51.23
N ASN A 525 36.41 -39.08 50.22
CA ASN A 525 35.42 -38.39 49.39
C ASN A 525 34.21 -37.87 50.19
N LEU A 526 33.92 -38.48 51.34
CA LEU A 526 32.74 -38.16 52.15
C LEU A 526 32.96 -36.91 53.02
N GLY A 527 34.13 -36.78 53.64
CA GLY A 527 34.43 -35.72 54.61
C GLY A 527 35.27 -34.56 54.05
N ALA A 528 36.09 -34.82 53.03
CA ALA A 528 36.95 -33.80 52.46
C ALA A 528 36.15 -32.74 51.67
N VAL A 529 36.48 -31.48 51.90
CA VAL A 529 35.90 -30.33 51.20
C VAL A 529 36.98 -29.61 50.40
N THR A 530 36.59 -28.81 49.41
CA THR A 530 37.53 -27.92 48.73
C THR A 530 37.83 -26.75 49.65
N GLU A 531 39.02 -26.72 50.24
CA GLU A 531 39.38 -25.75 51.27
C GLU A 531 40.89 -25.56 51.35
N ARG A 532 41.30 -24.38 51.81
CA ARG A 532 42.68 -24.06 52.15
C ARG A 532 42.88 -24.15 53.67
N TRP A 533 43.87 -24.91 54.10
CA TRP A 533 44.13 -25.22 55.51
C TRP A 533 45.48 -24.70 55.99
N ALA A 534 45.52 -24.06 57.16
CA ALA A 534 46.72 -23.62 57.83
C ALA A 534 46.84 -24.30 59.20
N PHE A 535 47.92 -25.05 59.39
CA PHE A 535 48.32 -25.59 60.69
C PHE A 535 49.29 -24.61 61.34
N ARG A 536 48.78 -23.75 62.23
CA ARG A 536 49.59 -22.71 62.88
C ARG A 536 50.15 -23.21 64.20
N PHE A 537 51.47 -23.34 64.28
CA PHE A 537 52.14 -23.77 65.51
C PHE A 537 52.01 -22.72 66.62
N THR A 538 51.47 -23.14 67.75
CA THR A 538 51.35 -22.35 68.99
C THR A 538 52.44 -22.70 70.00
N SER A 539 53.17 -23.79 69.78
CA SER A 539 54.38 -24.19 70.50
C SER A 539 55.31 -24.94 69.53
N THR A 540 56.38 -25.56 70.03
CA THR A 540 57.25 -26.45 69.22
C THR A 540 56.59 -27.77 68.85
N THR A 541 55.44 -28.12 69.46
CA THR A 541 54.77 -29.41 69.29
C THR A 541 53.26 -29.33 69.06
N ALA A 542 52.62 -28.21 69.34
CA ALA A 542 51.18 -28.01 69.23
C ALA A 542 50.84 -26.99 68.14
N PHE A 543 49.76 -27.25 67.40
CA PHE A 543 49.27 -26.38 66.33
C PHE A 543 47.75 -26.24 66.35
N GLN A 544 47.26 -25.12 65.84
CA GLN A 544 45.85 -24.87 65.54
C GLN A 544 45.56 -25.22 64.08
N ILE A 545 44.37 -25.73 63.81
CA ILE A 545 43.92 -26.09 62.46
C ILE A 545 42.90 -25.05 62.02
N ILE A 546 43.21 -24.34 60.94
CA ILE A 546 42.44 -23.20 60.47
C ILE A 546 42.10 -23.43 59.00
N GLY A 547 40.82 -23.38 58.64
CA GLY A 547 40.37 -23.32 57.23
C GLY A 547 40.03 -21.89 56.82
N GLU A 548 40.20 -21.56 55.54
CA GLU A 548 39.89 -20.23 54.99
C GLU A 548 38.42 -19.86 55.20
N HIS A 549 37.50 -20.80 55.01
CA HIS A 549 36.06 -20.56 55.16
C HIS A 549 35.49 -21.12 56.46
N VAL A 550 36.04 -22.22 56.98
CA VAL A 550 35.55 -22.86 58.21
C VAL A 550 36.19 -22.34 59.51
N GLY A 551 37.22 -21.50 59.41
CA GLY A 551 37.90 -20.93 60.57
C GLY A 551 38.66 -21.98 61.39
N VAL A 552 38.84 -21.73 62.70
CA VAL A 552 39.56 -22.66 63.58
C VAL A 552 38.67 -23.87 63.90
N ILE A 553 39.02 -25.04 63.38
CA ILE A 553 38.22 -26.28 63.54
C ILE A 553 38.75 -27.21 64.63
N GLY A 554 39.93 -26.91 65.17
CA GLY A 554 40.52 -27.69 66.24
C GLY A 554 41.99 -27.40 66.48
N THR A 555 42.61 -28.24 67.30
CA THR A 555 44.02 -28.21 67.64
C THR A 555 44.61 -29.60 67.50
N GLY A 556 45.87 -29.70 67.09
CA GLY A 556 46.62 -30.94 67.00
C GLY A 556 48.01 -30.84 67.62
N THR A 557 48.72 -31.96 67.63
CA THR A 557 50.11 -32.04 68.08
C THR A 557 50.92 -32.93 67.13
N ILE A 558 52.23 -32.71 67.07
CA ILE A 558 53.12 -33.55 66.26
C ILE A 558 53.25 -34.99 66.79
N ASN A 559 52.80 -35.26 68.02
CA ASN A 559 52.95 -36.55 68.69
C ASN A 559 51.68 -37.44 68.65
N ALA A 560 50.73 -37.13 67.75
CA ALA A 560 49.53 -37.93 67.56
C ALA A 560 48.91 -37.65 66.19
N ASP A 561 48.22 -38.64 65.63
CA ASP A 561 47.40 -38.46 64.44
C ASP A 561 46.29 -37.45 64.70
N CYS A 562 46.00 -36.60 63.71
CA CYS A 562 44.99 -35.56 63.84
C CYS A 562 43.97 -35.65 62.70
N SER A 563 42.71 -35.88 63.07
CA SER A 563 41.59 -36.12 62.15
C SER A 563 40.37 -35.30 62.55
N PRO A 564 40.32 -33.99 62.26
CA PRO A 564 39.20 -33.16 62.65
C PRO A 564 37.92 -33.55 61.87
N ASN A 565 36.81 -33.77 62.59
CA ASN A 565 35.54 -34.19 62.02
C ASN A 565 34.84 -33.07 61.25
N ASN A 566 34.32 -33.40 60.07
CA ASN A 566 33.38 -32.58 59.34
C ASN A 566 31.98 -32.73 59.97
N PRO A 567 31.39 -31.67 60.55
CA PRO A 567 30.08 -31.73 61.19
C PRO A 567 28.96 -32.07 60.21
N ALA A 568 29.14 -31.85 58.90
CA ALA A 568 28.13 -32.16 57.89
C ALA A 568 28.00 -33.66 57.61
N THR A 569 29.10 -34.42 57.74
CA THR A 569 29.14 -35.85 57.36
C THR A 569 29.47 -36.78 58.52
N GLY A 570 29.96 -36.25 59.63
CA GLY A 570 30.47 -37.05 60.75
C GLY A 570 31.79 -37.76 60.46
N THR A 571 32.40 -37.54 59.29
CA THR A 571 33.71 -38.10 58.89
C THR A 571 34.81 -37.04 58.90
N PRO A 572 36.09 -37.40 59.10
CA PRO A 572 37.17 -36.43 59.11
C PRO A 572 37.31 -35.67 57.78
N TYR A 573 37.63 -34.36 57.87
CA TYR A 573 38.00 -33.54 56.70
C TYR A 573 39.26 -34.10 56.01
N PHE A 574 40.22 -34.51 56.82
CA PHE A 574 41.49 -35.13 56.46
C PHE A 574 42.06 -35.81 57.69
N THR A 575 43.08 -36.65 57.49
CA THR A 575 43.91 -37.21 58.57
C THR A 575 45.37 -36.89 58.28
N ILE A 576 46.02 -36.23 59.23
CA ILE A 576 47.47 -36.00 59.21
C ILE A 576 48.13 -36.92 60.24
N LEU A 577 49.13 -37.69 59.81
CA LEU A 577 49.73 -38.76 60.62
C LEU A 577 50.90 -38.23 61.44
N GLU A 578 51.09 -38.77 62.64
CA GLU A 578 52.17 -38.37 63.54
C GLU A 578 53.56 -38.61 62.92
N THR A 579 53.70 -39.67 62.13
CA THR A 579 54.97 -40.12 61.54
C THR A 579 55.53 -39.13 60.51
N GLY A 580 54.68 -38.24 59.97
CA GLY A 580 55.10 -37.24 59.00
C GLY A 580 55.80 -36.03 59.61
N TRP A 581 55.69 -35.81 60.93
CA TRP A 581 56.24 -34.61 61.55
C TRP A 581 57.76 -34.70 61.75
N GLY A 582 58.49 -33.76 61.17
CA GLY A 582 59.89 -33.49 61.52
C GLY A 582 60.05 -32.70 62.83
N SER A 583 61.29 -32.44 63.21
CA SER A 583 61.64 -31.50 64.29
C SER A 583 61.91 -30.09 63.74
N GLY A 584 62.15 -29.10 64.62
CA GLY A 584 62.51 -27.73 64.20
C GLY A 584 61.33 -26.75 64.07
N TRP A 585 60.17 -27.08 64.63
CA TRP A 585 59.01 -26.19 64.66
C TRP A 585 59.13 -25.11 65.75
N SER A 586 58.67 -23.90 65.41
CA SER A 586 58.62 -22.74 66.29
C SER A 586 57.22 -22.14 66.29
N VAL A 587 56.90 -21.37 67.33
CA VAL A 587 55.64 -20.61 67.40
C VAL A 587 55.54 -19.68 66.19
N GLY A 588 54.42 -19.73 65.49
CA GLY A 588 54.16 -18.94 64.29
C GLY A 588 54.49 -19.66 62.97
N ASN A 589 55.27 -20.74 63.00
CA ASN A 589 55.43 -21.59 61.82
C ASN A 589 54.07 -22.11 61.37
N ILE A 590 53.91 -22.26 60.06
CA ILE A 590 52.70 -22.81 59.46
C ILE A 590 53.04 -23.96 58.54
N VAL A 591 52.15 -24.93 58.50
CA VAL A 591 52.03 -25.84 57.36
C VAL A 591 50.76 -25.46 56.62
N ARG A 592 50.91 -25.19 55.32
CA ARG A 592 49.80 -24.91 54.41
C ARG A 592 49.50 -26.16 53.63
N MET A 593 48.23 -26.50 53.53
CA MET A 593 47.77 -27.52 52.60
C MET A 593 46.44 -27.11 51.97
N ASN A 594 46.18 -27.62 50.78
CA ASN A 594 44.89 -27.44 50.14
C ASN A 594 44.28 -28.82 49.85
N THR A 595 42.99 -28.95 50.14
CA THR A 595 42.21 -30.12 49.74
C THR A 595 41.26 -29.72 48.62
N VAL A 596 41.04 -30.65 47.70
CA VAL A 596 39.95 -30.59 46.72
C VAL A 596 38.96 -31.66 47.14
N GLY A 597 37.72 -31.27 47.45
CA GLY A 597 36.65 -32.19 47.79
C GLY A 597 36.09 -32.88 46.55
N ALA A 598 35.42 -34.02 46.74
CA ALA A 598 34.67 -34.70 45.66
C ALA A 598 33.31 -34.01 45.42
N GLN A 599 33.32 -32.68 45.30
CA GLN A 599 32.14 -31.83 45.18
C GLN A 599 32.18 -31.11 43.84
N PHE A 600 31.14 -31.28 43.02
CA PHE A 600 30.98 -30.58 41.76
C PHE A 600 30.04 -29.39 41.95
N PRO A 601 30.51 -28.14 41.79
CA PRO A 601 29.67 -26.98 41.98
C PRO A 601 28.63 -26.90 40.86
N VAL A 602 27.37 -26.66 41.23
CA VAL A 602 26.27 -26.49 40.29
C VAL A 602 25.55 -25.18 40.57
N TRP A 603 25.20 -24.45 39.51
CA TRP A 603 24.33 -23.28 39.59
C TRP A 603 22.97 -23.64 39.01
N VAL A 604 21.92 -23.22 39.71
CA VAL A 604 20.55 -23.54 39.35
C VAL A 604 19.83 -22.23 39.11
N ALA A 605 19.41 -22.02 37.87
CA ALA A 605 18.59 -20.88 37.48
C ALA A 605 17.17 -21.37 37.17
N ARG A 606 16.17 -20.71 37.73
CA ARG A 606 14.76 -20.95 37.40
C ARG A 606 14.28 -19.86 36.46
N THR A 607 13.94 -20.24 35.23
CA THR A 607 13.30 -19.34 34.27
C THR A 607 11.80 -19.66 34.21
N VAL A 608 10.97 -18.64 34.34
CA VAL A 608 9.51 -18.75 34.25
C VAL A 608 9.02 -17.81 33.15
N GLN A 609 8.03 -18.26 32.37
CA GLN A 609 7.37 -17.37 31.42
C GLN A 609 6.61 -16.27 32.17
N GLN A 610 6.54 -15.08 31.59
CA GLN A 610 5.72 -14.01 32.11
C GLN A 610 4.25 -14.46 32.10
N GLY A 611 3.59 -14.38 33.25
CA GLY A 611 2.23 -14.86 33.43
C GLY A 611 1.62 -14.32 34.72
N PRO A 612 0.31 -14.54 34.95
CA PRO A 612 -0.34 -14.17 36.18
C PRO A 612 0.36 -14.83 37.39
N GLU A 613 0.36 -14.12 38.52
CA GLU A 613 1.13 -14.41 39.75
C GLU A 613 0.94 -15.83 40.34
N ALA A 614 -0.08 -16.58 39.92
CA ALA A 614 -0.53 -17.79 40.60
C ALA A 614 -0.29 -19.08 39.79
N GLY A 615 0.90 -19.65 39.91
CA GLY A 615 1.07 -21.11 39.86
C GLY A 615 1.08 -21.61 41.31
N LEU A 616 0.06 -22.37 41.71
CA LEU A 616 -0.16 -22.71 43.11
C LEU A 616 0.93 -23.60 43.72
N ASP A 617 1.72 -24.33 42.91
CA ASP A 617 2.87 -25.10 43.40
C ASP A 617 3.92 -25.32 42.29
N TYR A 618 5.13 -24.78 42.45
CA TYR A 618 6.28 -25.12 41.61
C TYR A 618 7.29 -25.94 42.42
N SER A 619 7.44 -27.21 42.08
CA SER A 619 8.47 -28.07 42.65
C SER A 619 9.49 -28.48 41.59
N PHE A 620 10.76 -28.54 41.98
CA PHE A 620 11.82 -29.14 41.17
C PHE A 620 12.69 -30.00 42.07
N SER A 621 13.24 -31.09 41.52
CA SER A 621 14.15 -31.98 42.23
C SER A 621 15.47 -32.04 41.49
N LEU A 622 16.56 -31.80 42.21
CA LEU A 622 17.90 -32.12 41.73
C LEU A 622 18.28 -33.48 42.28
N ILE A 623 18.84 -34.33 41.43
CA ILE A 623 19.28 -35.63 41.89
C ILE A 623 20.65 -35.92 41.30
N THR A 624 21.62 -36.08 42.18
CA THR A 624 22.97 -36.48 41.81
C THR A 624 22.96 -37.97 41.44
N ARG A 625 23.65 -38.32 40.36
CA ARG A 625 23.84 -39.70 39.90
C ARG A 625 25.32 -39.98 39.91
N GLY A 626 25.73 -41.03 40.62
CA GLY A 626 27.07 -41.60 40.54
C GLY A 626 26.96 -42.99 39.94
N GLY A 627 27.95 -43.38 39.12
CA GLY A 627 28.14 -44.79 38.79
C GLY A 627 28.58 -45.53 40.05
N VAL A 628 27.95 -46.66 40.36
CA VAL A 628 28.62 -47.66 41.18
C VAL A 628 29.52 -48.41 40.21
N ASP A 629 30.82 -48.23 40.35
CA ASP A 629 31.80 -49.12 39.73
C ASP A 629 31.57 -50.49 40.39
N ARG A 630 30.71 -51.31 39.78
CA ARG A 630 30.59 -52.73 40.09
C ARG A 630 31.63 -53.40 39.18
N PRO A 631 32.81 -53.76 39.70
CA PRO A 631 33.78 -54.51 38.91
C PRO A 631 33.22 -55.83 38.38
#